data_AF-A0A938FVQ4-F1
#
_entry.id   AF-A0A938FVQ4-F1
#
_cell.length_a   1.000
_cell.length_b   1.000
_cell.length_c   1.000
_cell.angle_alpha   90.00
_cell.angle_beta   90.00
_cell.angle_gamma   90.00
#
_symmetry.space_group_name_H-M   'P 1'
#
loop_
_entity.id
_entity.type
_entity.pdbx_description
1 polymer ?
#
loop_
_entity_poly.entity_id
_entity_poly.type
_entity_poly.pdbx_seq_one_letter_code
_entity_poly.pdbx_strand_id
1 'polypeptide(L)'
;MAKVNAPALLCIDEIDAVGTKRQQRGDADDTGGAARSYNSTATRLMECVGEYRNHPGLIIMAATNFYDGLDRALIREGRFDLPIRLDLPNEEERERIFETQLAKRPCRRFQLKDFAKRTPGWSAAKIRALVDRAATLAADQHRRIEEQDLDRALKDTGGKDRPLFKPVEWNDIVLSPSTEADLRNLIRLMDPAFAQKLGVPVPGGLLLLGPPGTGKTMIARLIATQTGRSFYPITAADVLGGVTGASVKKLTDLFARARDNSPSIIFLDEVDGL
;
A
#
# COMPACT_ATOMS: atom_id res chain seq x y z
N MET A 1 15.42 46.71 21.23
CA MET A 1 15.71 45.59 20.29
C MET A 1 14.58 44.59 20.37
N ALA A 2 13.62 44.63 19.43
CA ALA A 2 12.56 43.64 19.35
C ALA A 2 13.14 42.36 18.74
N LYS A 3 13.12 41.25 19.47
CA LYS A 3 13.36 39.93 18.87
C LYS A 3 12.27 39.71 17.83
N VAL A 4 12.63 39.86 16.56
CA VAL A 4 11.84 39.38 15.43
C VAL A 4 11.72 37.88 15.65
N ASN A 5 10.55 37.41 16.06
CA ASN A 5 10.32 35.97 16.24
C ASN A 5 10.53 35.30 14.89
N ALA A 6 11.55 34.45 14.81
CA ALA A 6 11.82 33.65 13.62
C ALA A 6 10.60 32.78 13.32
N PRO A 7 10.24 32.58 12.04
CA PRO A 7 9.13 31.71 11.70
C PRO A 7 9.40 30.30 12.23
N ALA A 8 8.45 29.76 12.98
CA ALA A 8 8.52 28.44 13.57
C ALA A 8 7.48 27.52 12.90
N LEU A 9 7.87 26.30 12.57
CA LEU A 9 7.00 25.26 12.03
C LEU A 9 6.90 24.13 13.04
N LEU A 10 5.70 23.87 13.54
CA LEU A 10 5.40 22.70 14.38
C LEU A 10 4.74 21.62 13.52
N CYS A 11 5.40 20.47 13.37
CA CYS A 11 4.86 19.32 12.65
C CYS A 11 4.39 18.23 13.62
N ILE A 12 3.17 17.73 13.41
CA ILE A 12 2.59 16.61 14.15
C ILE A 12 2.34 15.47 13.15
N ASP A 13 3.03 14.35 13.31
CA ASP A 13 2.81 13.16 12.48
C ASP A 13 1.77 12.23 13.13
N GLU A 14 1.05 11.45 12.32
CA GLU A 14 0.02 10.50 12.75
C GLU A 14 -0.98 11.08 13.77
N ILE A 15 -1.56 12.25 13.48
CA ILE A 15 -2.52 12.90 14.39
C ILE A 15 -3.78 12.06 14.69
N ASP A 16 -4.07 11.03 13.88
CA ASP A 16 -5.10 10.04 14.12
C ASP A 16 -4.82 9.14 15.33
N ALA A 17 -3.56 8.94 15.72
CA ALA A 17 -3.19 8.24 16.95
C ALA A 17 -3.73 8.94 18.20
N VAL A 18 -3.91 10.27 18.14
CA VAL A 18 -4.49 11.08 19.22
C VAL A 18 -5.95 11.50 18.95
N GLY A 19 -6.54 11.06 17.83
CA GLY A 19 -7.70 11.72 17.25
C GLY A 19 -8.81 10.85 16.66
N THR A 20 -8.78 9.54 16.90
CA THR A 20 -9.78 8.60 16.38
C THR A 20 -11.17 8.81 17.02
N LYS A 21 -12.24 8.73 16.21
CA LYS A 21 -13.63 8.85 16.67
C LYS A 21 -13.90 7.88 17.83
N ARG A 22 -14.45 8.42 18.92
CA ARG A 22 -14.98 7.68 20.08
C ARG A 22 -15.73 6.42 19.62
N GLN A 23 -15.24 5.23 19.96
CA GLN A 23 -16.12 4.06 20.08
C GLN A 23 -17.02 4.30 21.28
N GLN A 24 -18.21 4.86 21.04
CA GLN A 24 -19.31 4.79 22.00
C GLN A 24 -20.11 3.51 21.76
N ARG A 25 -19.93 2.58 22.71
CA ARG A 25 -20.97 1.75 23.36
C ARG A 25 -21.19 0.32 22.83
N GLY A 26 -20.83 -0.64 23.69
CA GLY A 26 -21.21 -2.05 23.63
C GLY A 26 -20.49 -2.88 24.71
N ASP A 27 -20.99 -2.77 25.95
CA ASP A 27 -20.86 -3.64 27.13
C ASP A 27 -19.53 -4.25 27.65
N ALA A 28 -19.40 -4.06 28.98
CA ALA A 28 -18.76 -4.89 30.00
C ALA A 28 -17.22 -5.00 30.10
N ASP A 29 -16.77 -4.49 31.25
CA ASP A 29 -15.63 -4.83 32.10
C ASP A 29 -14.16 -4.59 31.68
N ASP A 30 -13.52 -3.81 32.57
CA ASP A 30 -12.10 -3.75 32.91
C ASP A 30 -11.06 -3.39 31.84
N THR A 31 -10.81 -2.09 31.67
CA THR A 31 -9.46 -1.48 31.49
C THR A 31 -9.52 0.07 31.48
N GLY A 32 -9.88 0.67 32.62
CA GLY A 32 -10.26 2.10 32.73
C GLY A 32 -9.15 3.15 32.92
N GLY A 33 -7.86 2.79 32.91
CA GLY A 33 -6.75 3.72 33.21
C GLY A 33 -6.11 4.38 31.99
N ALA A 34 -5.71 3.57 31.00
CA ALA A 34 -5.00 4.05 29.82
C ALA A 34 -5.90 4.91 28.92
N ALA A 35 -7.11 4.45 28.61
CA ALA A 35 -8.05 5.15 27.73
C ALA A 35 -8.49 6.54 28.26
N ARG A 36 -8.44 6.77 29.59
CA ARG A 36 -8.71 8.09 30.19
C ARG A 36 -7.51 9.03 30.11
N SER A 37 -6.28 8.51 30.29
CA SER A 37 -5.05 9.31 30.19
C SER A 37 -4.75 9.75 28.75
N TYR A 38 -4.91 8.86 27.75
CA TYR A 38 -4.73 9.20 26.33
C TYR A 38 -5.66 10.34 25.87
N ASN A 39 -6.91 10.34 26.34
CA ASN A 39 -7.88 11.39 26.02
C ASN A 39 -7.49 12.77 26.61
N SER A 40 -6.81 12.81 27.75
CA SER A 40 -6.38 14.07 28.37
C SER A 40 -5.25 14.75 27.59
N THR A 41 -4.28 13.98 27.07
CA THR A 41 -3.17 14.49 26.26
C THR A 41 -3.65 15.03 24.91
N ALA A 42 -4.55 14.30 24.24
CA ALA A 42 -5.16 14.74 22.99
C ALA A 42 -5.93 16.07 23.17
N THR A 43 -6.73 16.16 24.23
CA THR A 43 -7.48 17.38 24.55
C THR A 43 -6.54 18.56 24.80
N ARG A 44 -5.47 18.35 25.57
CA ARG A 44 -4.47 19.39 25.86
C ARG A 44 -3.72 19.84 24.61
N LEU A 45 -3.34 18.91 23.72
CA LEU A 45 -2.72 19.24 22.44
C LEU A 45 -3.64 20.14 21.61
N MET A 46 -4.94 19.84 21.57
CA MET A 46 -5.90 20.65 20.82
C MET A 46 -6.15 22.04 21.40
N GLU A 47 -6.10 22.18 22.73
CA GLU A 47 -6.11 23.50 23.38
C GLU A 47 -4.90 24.33 22.95
N CYS A 48 -3.70 23.74 23.00
CA CYS A 48 -2.49 24.41 22.55
C CYS A 48 -2.56 24.79 21.05
N VAL A 49 -3.05 23.91 20.18
CA VAL A 49 -3.23 24.24 18.76
C VAL A 49 -4.17 25.44 18.60
N GLY A 50 -5.29 25.46 19.32
CA GLY A 50 -6.24 26.58 19.30
C GLY A 50 -5.64 27.90 19.79
N GLU A 51 -4.83 27.87 20.86
CA GLU A 51 -4.21 29.05 21.46
C GLU A 51 -3.10 29.64 20.58
N TYR A 52 -2.22 28.78 20.03
CA TYR A 52 -1.00 29.23 19.38
C TYR A 52 -1.10 29.40 17.86
N ARG A 53 -2.13 28.86 17.18
CA ARG A 53 -2.26 28.94 15.71
C ARG A 53 -2.28 30.37 15.14
N ASN A 54 -2.73 31.35 15.92
CA ASN A 54 -2.80 32.76 15.51
C ASN A 54 -1.53 33.54 15.84
N HIS A 55 -0.53 32.90 16.46
CA HIS A 55 0.70 33.56 16.84
C HIS A 55 1.49 33.96 15.58
N PRO A 56 1.85 35.24 15.41
CA PRO A 56 2.60 35.69 14.24
C PRO A 56 3.91 34.90 14.07
N GLY A 57 4.11 34.36 12.87
CA GLY A 57 5.29 33.57 12.53
C GLY A 57 5.21 32.08 12.89
N LEU A 58 4.15 31.60 13.54
CA LEU A 58 3.99 30.17 13.84
C LEU A 58 3.05 29.50 12.82
N ILE A 59 3.50 28.40 12.22
CA ILE A 59 2.68 27.52 11.39
C ILE A 59 2.60 26.16 12.07
N ILE A 60 1.39 25.61 12.18
CA ILE A 60 1.14 24.27 12.72
C ILE A 60 0.67 23.38 11.57
N MET A 61 1.36 22.27 11.34
CA MET A 61 1.05 21.28 10.32
C MET A 61 0.81 19.92 10.95
N ALA A 62 -0.18 19.18 10.47
CA ALA A 62 -0.45 17.81 10.87
C ALA A 62 -0.54 16.89 9.65
N ALA A 63 -0.03 15.66 9.80
CA ALA A 63 -0.15 14.61 8.81
C ALA A 63 -1.03 13.46 9.36
N THR A 64 -1.82 12.85 8.48
CA THR A 64 -2.66 11.69 8.80
C THR A 64 -2.85 10.82 7.56
N ASN A 65 -2.89 9.51 7.77
CA ASN A 65 -3.28 8.56 6.73
C ASN A 65 -4.80 8.35 6.66
N PHE A 66 -5.56 8.91 7.62
CA PHE A 66 -6.98 8.61 7.82
C PHE A 66 -7.83 9.85 8.09
N TYR A 67 -7.97 10.70 7.09
CA TYR A 67 -8.75 11.95 7.18
C TYR A 67 -10.23 11.71 7.54
N ASP A 68 -10.89 10.73 6.93
CA ASP A 68 -12.35 10.56 7.03
C ASP A 68 -12.84 10.04 8.41
N GLY A 69 -11.95 9.41 9.19
CA GLY A 69 -12.29 8.93 10.53
C GLY A 69 -11.56 9.63 11.67
N LEU A 70 -10.86 10.72 11.38
CA LEU A 70 -10.53 11.72 12.40
C LEU A 70 -11.82 12.28 13.01
N ASP A 71 -11.78 12.57 14.31
CA ASP A 71 -12.85 13.26 14.99
C ASP A 71 -13.09 14.63 14.32
N ARG A 72 -14.34 14.92 13.97
CA ARG A 72 -14.73 16.21 13.39
C ARG A 72 -14.36 17.39 14.30
N ALA A 73 -14.23 17.16 15.60
CA ALA A 73 -13.69 18.15 16.52
C ALA A 73 -12.30 18.63 16.07
N LEU A 74 -11.42 17.73 15.63
CA LEU A 74 -10.04 18.07 15.25
C LEU A 74 -9.95 18.89 13.96
N ILE A 75 -10.91 18.69 13.05
CA ILE A 75 -10.94 19.28 11.71
C ILE A 75 -11.90 20.49 11.62
N ARG A 76 -12.60 20.84 12.71
CA ARG A 76 -13.53 21.99 12.72
C ARG A 76 -12.78 23.31 12.53
N GLU A 77 -13.44 24.28 11.89
CA GLU A 77 -12.99 25.68 11.81
C GLU A 77 -12.47 26.17 13.18
N GLY A 78 -11.24 26.68 13.22
CA GLY A 78 -10.58 27.08 14.48
C GLY A 78 -9.39 26.22 14.90
N ARG A 79 -9.04 25.14 14.18
CA ARG A 79 -7.85 24.30 14.46
C ARG A 79 -6.93 24.17 13.25
N PHE A 80 -7.35 23.39 12.25
CA PHE A 80 -6.65 23.26 10.97
C PHE A 80 -7.53 23.82 9.85
N ASP A 81 -7.21 25.03 9.37
CA ASP A 81 -8.07 25.76 8.43
C ASP A 81 -7.93 25.30 6.97
N LEU A 82 -6.81 24.64 6.63
CA LEU A 82 -6.50 24.23 5.27
C LEU A 82 -6.19 22.73 5.18
N PRO A 83 -7.18 21.89 4.84
CA PRO A 83 -6.92 20.49 4.54
C PRO A 83 -6.29 20.37 3.14
N ILE A 84 -5.08 19.82 3.07
CA ILE A 84 -4.41 19.47 1.80
C ILE A 84 -4.42 17.95 1.68
N ARG A 85 -5.10 17.45 0.65
CA ARG A 85 -5.13 16.02 0.34
C ARG A 85 -3.99 15.67 -0.61
N LEU A 86 -3.17 14.71 -0.21
CA LEU A 86 -2.11 14.14 -1.05
C LEU A 86 -2.53 12.74 -1.47
N ASP A 87 -2.95 12.58 -2.72
CA ASP A 87 -3.28 11.27 -3.29
C ASP A 87 -2.03 10.58 -3.85
N LEU A 88 -2.16 9.27 -4.11
CA LEU A 88 -1.11 8.52 -4.79
C LEU A 88 -0.96 9.01 -6.24
N PRO A 89 0.29 9.08 -6.75
CA PRO A 89 0.56 9.69 -8.04
C PRO A 89 -0.02 8.88 -9.20
N ASN A 90 -0.58 9.60 -10.18
CA ASN A 90 -1.00 9.04 -11.47
C ASN A 90 0.20 8.63 -12.35
N GLU A 91 -0.05 8.06 -13.53
CA GLU A 91 1.04 7.59 -14.42
C GLU A 91 2.04 8.70 -14.80
N GLU A 92 1.55 9.86 -15.21
CA GLU A 92 2.40 10.99 -15.61
C GLU A 92 3.17 11.59 -14.43
N GLU A 93 2.58 11.59 -13.24
CA GLU A 93 3.24 12.00 -12.01
C GLU A 93 4.32 11.00 -11.60
N ARG A 94 4.07 9.68 -11.74
CA ARG A 94 5.09 8.65 -11.49
C ARG A 94 6.27 8.78 -12.45
N GLU A 95 6.03 9.06 -13.72
CA GLU A 95 7.10 9.32 -14.69
C GLU A 95 7.99 10.51 -14.26
N ARG A 96 7.37 11.63 -13.85
CA ARG A 96 8.10 12.79 -13.30
C ARG A 96 8.84 12.49 -12.00
N ILE A 97 8.28 11.64 -11.15
CA ILE A 97 8.96 11.17 -9.93
C ILE A 97 10.19 10.36 -10.32
N PHE A 98 10.09 9.41 -11.27
CA PHE A 98 11.24 8.66 -11.77
C PHE A 98 12.33 9.57 -12.31
N GLU A 99 11.98 10.55 -13.14
CA GLU A 99 12.92 11.55 -13.67
C GLU A 99 13.64 12.30 -12.53
N THR A 100 12.88 12.78 -11.55
CA THR A 100 13.42 13.54 -10.41
C THR A 100 14.34 12.68 -9.54
N GLN A 101 14.02 11.40 -9.34
CA GLN A 101 14.87 10.48 -8.55
C GLN A 101 16.14 10.11 -9.31
N LEU A 102 16.07 9.89 -10.63
CA LEU A 102 17.21 9.55 -11.48
C LEU A 102 18.15 10.73 -11.69
N ALA A 103 17.62 11.95 -11.81
CA ALA A 103 18.42 13.18 -11.99
C ALA A 103 19.40 13.44 -10.82
N LYS A 104 19.15 12.86 -9.64
CA LYS A 104 20.03 12.96 -8.46
C LYS A 104 21.21 11.99 -8.51
N ARG A 105 21.32 11.16 -9.55
CA ARG A 105 22.27 10.04 -9.63
C ARG A 105 22.93 9.97 -11.01
N PRO A 106 24.12 9.38 -11.15
CA PRO A 106 24.72 9.15 -12.46
C PRO A 106 23.90 8.11 -13.25
N CYS A 107 23.05 8.58 -14.18
CA CYS A 107 22.25 7.71 -15.05
C CYS A 107 22.46 8.02 -16.54
N ARG A 108 22.22 7.03 -17.41
CA ARG A 108 21.97 7.27 -18.83
C ARG A 108 20.50 7.66 -19.02
N ARG A 109 20.18 8.38 -20.10
CA ARG A 109 18.79 8.67 -20.45
C ARG A 109 18.17 7.46 -21.14
N PHE A 110 17.00 7.05 -20.67
CA PHE A 110 16.18 5.99 -21.24
C PHE A 110 14.69 6.30 -20.99
N GLN A 111 13.78 5.57 -21.64
CA GLN A 111 12.35 5.86 -21.56
C GLN A 111 11.77 5.41 -20.22
N LEU A 112 11.05 6.32 -19.53
CA LEU A 112 10.49 6.06 -18.20
C LEU A 112 8.99 5.75 -18.22
N LYS A 113 8.31 6.08 -19.33
CA LYS A 113 6.88 5.81 -19.53
C LYS A 113 6.49 4.35 -19.29
N ASP A 114 7.29 3.38 -19.73
CA ASP A 114 7.01 1.96 -19.50
C ASP A 114 7.06 1.59 -18.00
N PHE A 115 8.05 2.10 -17.28
CA PHE A 115 8.18 1.90 -15.83
C PHE A 115 7.02 2.55 -15.07
N ALA A 116 6.56 3.73 -15.48
CA ALA A 116 5.41 4.40 -14.89
C ALA A 116 4.12 3.58 -15.09
N LYS A 117 3.91 2.99 -16.27
CA LYS A 117 2.77 2.09 -16.58
C LYS A 117 2.78 0.83 -15.74
N ARG A 118 3.96 0.24 -15.51
CA ARG A 118 4.14 -1.02 -14.76
C ARG A 118 4.15 -0.83 -13.24
N THR A 119 3.97 0.39 -12.74
CA THR A 119 3.99 0.73 -11.31
C THR A 119 2.71 1.40 -10.80
N PRO A 120 1.49 0.94 -11.19
CA PRO A 120 0.26 1.57 -10.75
C PRO A 120 0.11 1.54 -9.23
N GLY A 121 -0.29 2.68 -8.65
CA GLY A 121 -0.51 2.82 -7.21
C GLY A 121 0.76 2.97 -6.37
N TRP A 122 1.95 3.00 -6.96
CA TRP A 122 3.19 3.20 -6.22
C TRP A 122 3.32 4.64 -5.71
N SER A 123 3.73 4.79 -4.45
CA SER A 123 4.08 6.08 -3.85
C SER A 123 5.46 6.58 -4.32
N ALA A 124 5.72 7.87 -4.12
CA ALA A 124 7.04 8.46 -4.43
C ALA A 124 8.19 7.78 -3.63
N ALA A 125 7.91 7.35 -2.39
CA ALA A 125 8.85 6.62 -1.56
C ALA A 125 9.22 5.25 -2.16
N LYS A 126 8.21 4.52 -2.68
CA LYS A 126 8.44 3.22 -3.31
C LYS A 126 9.24 3.35 -4.61
N ILE A 127 8.94 4.36 -5.43
CA ILE A 127 9.72 4.68 -6.63
C ILE A 127 11.16 5.02 -6.23
N ARG A 128 11.38 5.86 -5.22
CA ARG A 128 12.72 6.18 -4.72
C ARG A 128 13.50 4.91 -4.33
N ALA A 129 12.88 4.02 -3.56
CA ALA A 129 13.51 2.76 -3.12
C ALA A 129 13.89 1.84 -4.29
N LEU A 130 13.05 1.80 -5.34
CA LEU A 130 13.36 1.08 -6.57
C LEU A 130 14.61 1.66 -7.27
N VAL A 131 14.66 2.99 -7.43
CA VAL A 131 15.80 3.64 -8.09
C VAL A 131 17.07 3.56 -7.20
N ASP A 132 16.94 3.57 -5.87
CA ASP A 132 18.06 3.31 -4.95
C ASP A 132 18.65 1.92 -5.19
N ARG A 133 17.80 0.90 -5.34
CA ARG A 133 18.25 -0.47 -5.65
C ARG A 133 18.92 -0.57 -7.01
N ALA A 134 18.36 0.08 -8.03
CA ALA A 134 18.99 0.14 -9.35
C ALA A 134 20.37 0.83 -9.29
N ALA A 135 20.51 1.86 -8.46
CA ALA A 135 21.79 2.52 -8.21
C ALA A 135 22.82 1.58 -7.59
N THR A 136 22.42 0.76 -6.61
CA THR A 136 23.29 -0.27 -6.02
C THR A 136 23.76 -1.27 -7.07
N LEU A 137 22.85 -1.79 -7.90
CA LEU A 137 23.19 -2.75 -8.97
C LEU A 137 24.20 -2.18 -9.98
N ALA A 138 24.04 -0.91 -10.35
CA ALA A 138 24.97 -0.23 -11.24
C ALA A 138 26.32 0.06 -10.57
N ALA A 139 26.30 0.44 -9.28
CA ALA A 139 27.48 0.75 -8.49
C ALA A 139 28.39 -0.46 -8.28
N ASP A 140 27.82 -1.65 -8.04
CA ASP A 140 28.58 -2.91 -7.92
C ASP A 140 29.43 -3.18 -9.17
N GLN A 141 28.95 -2.75 -10.34
CA GLN A 141 29.62 -2.87 -11.63
C GLN A 141 30.38 -1.59 -12.04
N HIS A 142 30.53 -0.63 -11.13
CA HIS A 142 31.23 0.64 -11.34
C HIS A 142 30.75 1.42 -12.58
N ARG A 143 29.44 1.37 -12.86
CA ARG A 143 28.83 2.02 -14.02
C ARG A 143 27.67 2.94 -13.63
N ARG A 144 27.20 3.71 -14.61
CA ARG A 144 25.99 4.55 -14.48
C ARG A 144 24.74 3.68 -14.53
N ILE A 145 23.67 4.18 -13.92
CA ILE A 145 22.35 3.54 -13.96
C ILE A 145 21.85 3.51 -15.40
N GLU A 146 21.43 2.34 -15.85
CA GLU A 146 20.85 2.08 -17.16
C GLU A 146 19.45 1.45 -17.02
N GLU A 147 18.73 1.37 -18.13
CA GLU A 147 17.38 0.79 -18.18
C GLU A 147 17.33 -0.61 -17.57
N GLN A 148 18.34 -1.44 -17.87
CA GLN A 148 18.48 -2.80 -17.33
C GLN A 148 18.52 -2.87 -15.80
N ASP A 149 19.05 -1.84 -15.11
CA ASP A 149 19.10 -1.82 -13.65
C ASP A 149 17.75 -1.53 -13.06
N LEU A 150 17.02 -0.58 -13.65
CA LEU A 150 15.67 -0.24 -13.24
C LEU A 150 14.74 -1.45 -13.47
N ASP A 151 14.92 -2.13 -14.59
CA ASP A 151 14.11 -3.28 -14.98
C ASP A 151 14.41 -4.51 -14.11
N ARG A 152 15.69 -4.76 -13.79
CA ARG A 152 16.10 -5.78 -12.81
C ARG A 152 15.61 -5.42 -11.41
N ALA A 153 15.77 -4.17 -10.98
CA ALA A 153 15.26 -3.71 -9.70
C ALA A 153 13.74 -3.83 -9.63
N LEU A 154 13.01 -3.60 -10.73
CA LEU A 154 11.55 -3.68 -10.77
C LEU A 154 11.10 -5.14 -10.66
N LYS A 155 11.76 -6.05 -11.38
CA LYS A 155 11.57 -7.51 -11.24
C LYS A 155 11.83 -7.97 -9.80
N ASP A 156 12.89 -7.45 -9.18
CA ASP A 156 13.26 -7.75 -7.79
C ASP A 156 12.35 -7.09 -6.75
N THR A 157 11.73 -5.94 -7.08
CA THR A 157 10.82 -5.19 -6.20
C THR A 157 9.39 -5.74 -6.30
N GLY A 158 9.09 -6.51 -7.34
CA GLY A 158 7.96 -7.45 -7.38
C GLY A 158 8.08 -8.51 -6.29
N GLY A 159 7.69 -8.14 -5.08
CA GLY A 159 7.52 -9.07 -3.95
C GLY A 159 8.63 -9.05 -2.90
N LYS A 160 8.85 -7.91 -2.24
CA LYS A 160 9.52 -7.88 -0.92
C LYS A 160 8.64 -8.40 0.21
N ASP A 161 7.34 -8.51 -0.06
CA ASP A 161 6.34 -9.13 0.81
C ASP A 161 5.69 -10.31 0.06
N ARG A 162 6.53 -11.19 -0.52
CA ARG A 162 6.07 -12.54 -0.82
C ARG A 162 6.02 -13.25 0.52
N PRO A 163 4.84 -13.54 1.10
CA PRO A 163 4.85 -14.58 2.12
C PRO A 163 5.49 -15.80 1.49
N LEU A 164 6.41 -16.40 2.22
CA LEU A 164 7.13 -17.60 1.81
C LEU A 164 6.12 -18.75 1.67
N PHE A 165 5.45 -18.83 0.52
CA PHE A 165 4.75 -20.04 0.13
C PHE A 165 5.68 -20.84 -0.78
N LYS A 166 5.66 -22.16 -0.64
CA LYS A 166 6.40 -23.04 -1.54
C LYS A 166 5.89 -22.79 -2.97
N PRO A 167 6.75 -22.39 -3.93
CA PRO A 167 6.37 -22.24 -5.32
C PRO A 167 5.70 -23.52 -5.81
N VAL A 168 4.66 -23.36 -6.62
CA VAL A 168 3.91 -24.48 -7.21
C VAL A 168 4.07 -24.38 -8.72
N GLU A 169 4.58 -25.44 -9.32
CA GLU A 169 4.77 -25.57 -10.75
C GLU A 169 3.64 -26.40 -11.38
N TRP A 170 3.53 -26.35 -12.71
CA TRP A 170 2.52 -27.14 -13.43
C TRP A 170 2.61 -28.65 -13.15
N ASN A 171 3.82 -29.15 -12.88
CA ASN A 171 4.06 -30.56 -12.57
C ASN A 171 3.59 -30.96 -11.16
N ASP A 172 3.29 -29.99 -10.29
CA ASP A 172 2.81 -30.23 -8.92
C ASP A 172 1.28 -30.40 -8.85
N ILE A 173 0.55 -30.17 -9.96
CA ILE A 173 -0.92 -30.22 -10.00
C ILE A 173 -1.39 -31.11 -11.15
N VAL A 174 -2.30 -32.02 -10.85
CA VAL A 174 -3.02 -32.80 -11.87
C VAL A 174 -4.34 -32.12 -12.19
N LEU A 175 -4.49 -31.65 -13.43
CA LEU A 175 -5.70 -30.99 -13.92
C LEU A 175 -6.23 -31.70 -15.17
N SER A 176 -7.50 -31.52 -15.47
CA SER A 176 -8.03 -31.93 -16.77
C SER A 176 -7.43 -31.06 -17.88
N PRO A 177 -7.27 -31.59 -19.12
CA PRO A 177 -6.70 -30.82 -20.22
C PRO A 177 -7.45 -29.52 -20.52
N SER A 178 -8.78 -29.51 -20.34
CA SER A 178 -9.60 -28.30 -20.53
C SER A 178 -9.31 -27.25 -19.46
N THR A 179 -9.28 -27.64 -18.18
CA THR A 179 -9.00 -26.71 -17.08
C THR A 179 -7.57 -26.17 -17.13
N GLU A 180 -6.59 -27.00 -17.52
CA GLU A 180 -5.22 -26.54 -17.72
C GLU A 180 -5.14 -25.49 -18.83
N ALA A 181 -5.82 -25.71 -19.97
CA ALA A 181 -5.88 -24.75 -21.06
C ALA A 181 -6.51 -23.42 -20.63
N ASP A 182 -7.60 -23.46 -19.88
CA ASP A 182 -8.27 -22.25 -19.34
C ASP A 182 -7.36 -21.46 -18.41
N LEU A 183 -6.64 -22.14 -17.49
CA LEU A 183 -5.68 -21.49 -16.59
C LEU A 183 -4.49 -20.89 -17.34
N ARG A 184 -3.96 -21.58 -18.37
CA ARG A 184 -2.89 -21.04 -19.21
C ARG A 184 -3.33 -19.78 -19.96
N ASN A 185 -4.55 -19.78 -20.48
CA ASN A 185 -5.13 -18.60 -21.13
C ASN A 185 -5.32 -17.45 -20.14
N LEU A 186 -5.83 -17.74 -18.94
CA LEU A 186 -5.97 -16.76 -17.87
C LEU A 186 -4.63 -16.13 -17.49
N ILE A 187 -3.58 -16.95 -17.26
CA ILE A 187 -2.25 -16.45 -16.89
C ILE A 187 -1.69 -15.51 -17.97
N ARG A 188 -1.91 -15.83 -19.26
CA ARG A 188 -1.54 -14.94 -20.37
C ARG A 188 -2.33 -13.63 -20.34
N LEU A 189 -3.63 -13.67 -20.07
CA LEU A 189 -4.47 -12.47 -19.95
C LEU A 189 -4.13 -11.60 -18.73
N MET A 190 -3.46 -12.16 -17.72
CA MET A 190 -2.98 -11.41 -16.55
C MET A 190 -1.71 -10.59 -16.84
N ASP A 191 -1.10 -10.75 -18.01
CA ASP A 191 -0.06 -9.84 -18.55
C ASP A 191 -0.75 -8.63 -19.21
N PRO A 192 -0.60 -7.41 -18.64
CA PRO A 192 -1.21 -6.20 -19.19
C PRO A 192 -0.82 -5.93 -20.65
N ALA A 193 0.41 -6.26 -21.06
CA ALA A 193 0.87 -6.02 -22.43
C ALA A 193 0.17 -6.95 -23.42
N PHE A 194 -0.08 -8.20 -23.03
CA PHE A 194 -0.81 -9.17 -23.82
C PHE A 194 -2.30 -8.83 -23.91
N ALA A 195 -2.93 -8.49 -22.78
CA ALA A 195 -4.33 -8.08 -22.72
C ALA A 195 -4.60 -6.83 -23.57
N GLN A 196 -3.71 -5.84 -23.52
CA GLN A 196 -3.82 -4.61 -24.33
C GLN A 196 -3.74 -4.89 -25.84
N LYS A 197 -2.87 -5.80 -26.27
CA LYS A 197 -2.78 -6.20 -27.69
C LYS A 197 -4.06 -6.87 -28.21
N LEU A 198 -4.75 -7.60 -27.35
CA LEU A 198 -6.02 -8.26 -27.65
C LEU A 198 -7.23 -7.34 -27.48
N GLY A 199 -7.06 -6.15 -26.91
CA GLY A 199 -8.16 -5.22 -26.63
C GLY A 199 -9.13 -5.73 -25.55
N VAL A 200 -8.68 -6.63 -24.67
CA VAL A 200 -9.50 -7.23 -23.61
C VAL A 200 -9.05 -6.72 -22.22
N PRO A 201 -9.99 -6.52 -21.28
CA PRO A 201 -9.62 -6.11 -19.93
C PRO A 201 -8.90 -7.22 -19.17
N VAL A 202 -7.97 -6.85 -18.30
CA VAL A 202 -7.33 -7.79 -17.37
C VAL A 202 -8.38 -8.24 -16.34
N PRO A 203 -8.53 -9.56 -16.08
CA PRO A 203 -9.46 -10.05 -15.07
C PRO A 203 -9.13 -9.48 -13.69
N GLY A 204 -10.05 -8.70 -13.11
CA GLY A 204 -9.90 -8.08 -11.80
C GLY A 204 -10.31 -8.96 -10.62
N GLY A 205 -11.11 -10.00 -10.87
CA GLY A 205 -11.57 -10.96 -9.88
C GLY A 205 -11.65 -12.36 -10.49
N LEU A 206 -11.25 -13.35 -9.71
CA LEU A 206 -11.22 -14.76 -10.11
C LEU A 206 -11.94 -15.59 -9.05
N LEU A 207 -12.82 -16.48 -9.48
CA LEU A 207 -13.54 -17.40 -8.61
C LEU A 207 -13.18 -18.84 -9.00
N LEU A 208 -12.58 -19.60 -8.08
CA LEU A 208 -12.22 -20.99 -8.30
C LEU A 208 -13.32 -21.91 -7.75
N LEU A 209 -14.05 -22.59 -8.64
CA LEU A 209 -15.19 -23.45 -8.27
C LEU A 209 -14.80 -24.93 -8.16
N GLY A 210 -15.54 -25.70 -7.35
CA GLY A 210 -15.43 -27.17 -7.24
C GLY A 210 -15.47 -27.70 -5.80
N PRO A 211 -15.55 -29.03 -5.59
CA PRO A 211 -15.60 -29.65 -4.26
C PRO A 211 -14.40 -29.31 -3.35
N PRO A 212 -14.53 -29.47 -2.01
CA PRO A 212 -13.39 -29.39 -1.09
C PRO A 212 -12.33 -30.44 -1.45
N GLY A 213 -11.06 -30.12 -1.24
CA GLY A 213 -9.93 -31.01 -1.57
C GLY A 213 -9.50 -31.01 -3.05
N THR A 214 -10.11 -30.19 -3.91
CA THR A 214 -9.75 -30.07 -5.34
C THR A 214 -8.51 -29.20 -5.63
N GLY A 215 -7.75 -28.83 -4.60
CA GLY A 215 -6.49 -28.10 -4.78
C GLY A 215 -6.62 -26.63 -5.18
N LYS A 216 -7.75 -25.96 -4.90
CA LYS A 216 -7.98 -24.53 -5.22
C LYS A 216 -6.86 -23.62 -4.70
N THR A 217 -6.45 -23.83 -3.46
CA THR A 217 -5.34 -23.11 -2.83
C THR A 217 -4.02 -23.36 -3.57
N MET A 218 -3.78 -24.58 -4.09
CA MET A 218 -2.60 -24.86 -4.91
C MET A 218 -2.68 -24.19 -6.29
N ILE A 219 -3.85 -24.18 -6.93
CA ILE A 219 -4.07 -23.48 -8.21
C ILE A 219 -3.82 -21.97 -8.04
N ALA A 220 -4.32 -21.36 -6.97
CA ALA A 220 -4.08 -19.95 -6.69
C ALA A 220 -2.57 -19.64 -6.51
N ARG A 221 -1.84 -20.54 -5.84
CA ARG A 221 -0.37 -20.44 -5.69
C ARG A 221 0.37 -20.66 -7.02
N LEU A 222 -0.10 -21.58 -7.87
CA LEU A 222 0.43 -21.78 -9.22
C LEU A 222 0.29 -20.48 -10.02
N ILE A 223 -0.90 -19.87 -10.05
CA ILE A 223 -1.12 -18.59 -10.75
C ILE A 223 -0.17 -17.51 -10.22
N ALA A 224 -0.02 -17.40 -8.90
CA ALA A 224 0.90 -16.44 -8.29
C ALA A 224 2.37 -16.68 -8.70
N THR A 225 2.79 -17.95 -8.73
CA THR A 225 4.14 -18.38 -9.15
C THR A 225 4.38 -18.02 -10.63
N GLN A 226 3.48 -18.44 -11.51
CA GLN A 226 3.62 -18.24 -12.96
C GLN A 226 3.53 -16.76 -13.36
N THR A 227 2.81 -15.94 -12.60
CA THR A 227 2.69 -14.49 -12.85
C THR A 227 3.71 -13.64 -12.07
N GLY A 228 4.53 -14.26 -11.21
CA GLY A 228 5.52 -13.56 -10.39
C GLY A 228 4.91 -12.55 -9.41
N ARG A 229 3.68 -12.77 -8.96
CA ARG A 229 2.92 -11.84 -8.10
C ARG A 229 3.09 -12.16 -6.62
N SER A 230 3.10 -11.12 -5.79
CA SER A 230 3.00 -11.29 -4.32
C SER A 230 1.66 -11.94 -3.98
N PHE A 231 1.63 -12.95 -3.10
CA PHE A 231 0.41 -13.72 -2.80
C PHE A 231 -0.04 -13.48 -1.37
N TYR A 232 -1.24 -12.96 -1.12
CA TYR A 232 -1.72 -12.67 0.23
C TYR A 232 -2.91 -13.57 0.56
N PRO A 233 -2.70 -14.70 1.27
CA PRO A 233 -3.82 -15.53 1.71
C PRO A 233 -4.55 -14.86 2.88
N ILE A 234 -5.88 -14.92 2.84
CA ILE A 234 -6.79 -14.50 3.91
C ILE A 234 -7.75 -15.65 4.15
N THR A 235 -7.91 -16.05 5.40
CA THR A 235 -8.90 -17.06 5.80
C THR A 235 -10.19 -16.39 6.28
N ALA A 236 -11.33 -17.09 6.27
CA ALA A 236 -12.56 -16.60 6.89
C ALA A 236 -12.36 -16.22 8.38
N ALA A 237 -11.51 -16.96 9.10
CA ALA A 237 -11.14 -16.66 10.49
C ALA A 237 -10.37 -15.34 10.64
N ASP A 238 -9.53 -14.94 9.67
CA ASP A 238 -8.86 -13.63 9.68
C ASP A 238 -9.85 -12.46 9.52
N VAL A 239 -10.98 -12.71 8.85
CA VAL A 239 -12.05 -11.73 8.63
C VAL A 239 -12.98 -11.67 9.85
N LEU A 240 -13.34 -12.82 10.42
CA LEU A 240 -14.36 -12.96 11.45
C LEU A 240 -13.83 -13.00 12.90
N GLY A 241 -12.58 -13.39 13.12
CA GLY A 241 -12.07 -13.84 14.42
C GLY A 241 -11.47 -12.78 15.36
N GLY A 242 -11.40 -11.51 14.98
CA GLY A 242 -10.89 -10.45 15.86
C GLY A 242 -11.98 -9.78 16.70
N VAL A 243 -11.59 -9.32 17.90
CA VAL A 243 -12.39 -8.40 18.73
C VAL A 243 -12.86 -7.25 17.86
N THR A 244 -14.16 -6.96 17.87
CA THR A 244 -14.88 -6.02 16.99
C THR A 244 -14.09 -4.72 16.75
N GLY A 245 -13.34 -4.65 15.65
CA GLY A 245 -12.49 -3.52 15.25
C GLY A 245 -11.06 -3.90 14.83
N ALA A 246 -10.44 -4.91 15.45
CA ALA A 246 -9.08 -5.35 15.11
C ALA A 246 -9.02 -6.06 13.74
N SER A 247 -10.07 -6.83 13.40
CA SER A 247 -10.17 -7.54 12.11
C SER A 247 -10.24 -6.58 10.92
N VAL A 248 -10.99 -5.47 11.05
CA VAL A 248 -11.15 -4.49 9.98
C VAL A 248 -9.83 -3.78 9.70
N LYS A 249 -9.12 -3.35 10.75
CA LYS A 249 -7.79 -2.74 10.60
C LYS A 249 -6.80 -3.70 9.93
N LYS A 250 -6.73 -4.95 10.38
CA LYS A 250 -5.86 -5.98 9.79
C LYS A 250 -6.18 -6.21 8.30
N LEU A 251 -7.46 -6.22 7.93
CA LEU A 251 -7.89 -6.35 6.55
C LEU A 251 -7.49 -5.12 5.72
N THR A 252 -7.76 -3.91 6.22
CA THR A 252 -7.36 -2.66 5.56
C THR A 252 -5.84 -2.60 5.34
N ASP A 253 -5.06 -2.94 6.37
CA ASP A 253 -3.60 -2.99 6.31
C ASP A 253 -3.11 -4.03 5.29
N LEU A 254 -3.76 -5.19 5.19
CA LEU A 254 -3.40 -6.22 4.20
C LEU A 254 -3.70 -5.76 2.78
N PHE A 255 -4.85 -5.14 2.52
CA PHE A 255 -5.18 -4.60 1.21
C PHE A 255 -4.25 -3.44 0.83
N ALA A 256 -3.89 -2.57 1.79
CA ALA A 256 -2.88 -1.54 1.60
C ALA A 256 -1.52 -2.14 1.25
N ARG A 257 -1.06 -3.15 2.01
CA ARG A 257 0.18 -3.89 1.71
C ARG A 257 0.17 -4.55 0.35
N ALA A 258 -0.93 -5.18 -0.03
CA ALA A 258 -1.07 -5.81 -1.34
C ALA A 258 -0.98 -4.76 -2.47
N ARG A 259 -1.69 -3.64 -2.33
CA ARG A 259 -1.60 -2.49 -3.25
C ARG A 259 -0.17 -1.96 -3.33
N ASP A 260 0.44 -1.73 -2.17
CA ASP A 260 1.80 -1.21 -2.04
C ASP A 260 2.86 -2.19 -2.51
N ASN A 261 2.54 -3.46 -2.73
CA ASN A 261 3.43 -4.50 -3.28
C ASN A 261 2.92 -5.06 -4.61
N SER A 262 2.12 -4.28 -5.34
CA SER A 262 1.69 -4.60 -6.70
C SER A 262 2.89 -4.85 -7.63
N PRO A 263 2.86 -5.89 -8.49
CA PRO A 263 1.69 -6.74 -8.77
C PRO A 263 1.48 -7.85 -7.71
N SER A 264 0.24 -8.00 -7.25
CA SER A 264 -0.15 -8.92 -6.18
C SER A 264 -1.43 -9.70 -6.50
N ILE A 265 -1.68 -10.74 -5.73
CA ILE A 265 -2.90 -11.54 -5.66
C ILE A 265 -3.32 -11.58 -4.20
N ILE A 266 -4.56 -11.20 -3.91
CA ILE A 266 -5.19 -11.48 -2.61
C ILE A 266 -6.04 -12.72 -2.81
N PHE A 267 -5.78 -13.75 -2.01
CA PHE A 267 -6.50 -15.02 -2.10
C PHE A 267 -7.35 -15.20 -0.85
N LEU A 268 -8.67 -15.21 -1.05
CA LEU A 268 -9.65 -15.50 0.00
C LEU A 268 -9.86 -17.01 0.02
N ASP A 269 -9.32 -17.68 1.04
CA ASP A 269 -9.53 -19.12 1.25
C ASP A 269 -10.75 -19.33 2.16
N GLU A 270 -11.46 -20.44 1.95
CA GLU A 270 -12.64 -20.84 2.76
C GLU A 270 -13.76 -19.79 2.81
N VAL A 271 -14.03 -19.10 1.70
CA VAL A 271 -15.11 -18.09 1.61
C VAL A 271 -16.49 -18.69 1.89
N ASP A 272 -16.64 -20.00 1.77
CA ASP A 272 -17.88 -20.73 2.09
C ASP A 272 -18.25 -20.64 3.59
N GLY A 273 -17.30 -20.30 4.47
CA GLY A 273 -17.49 -20.12 5.91
C GLY A 273 -17.73 -18.68 6.36
N LEU A 274 -17.91 -17.74 5.41
CA LEU A 274 -18.11 -16.31 5.64
C LEU A 274 -19.59 -15.90 5.66
#